data_AF-A0A2K5QB46-F1
#
_entry.id   AF-A0A2K5QB46-F1
#
_cell.length_a   1.000
_cell.length_b   1.000
_cell.length_c   1.000
_cell.angle_alpha   90.00
_cell.angle_beta   90.00
_cell.angle_gamma   90.00
#
_symmetry.space_group_name_H-M   'P 1'
#
loop_
_entity.id
_entity.type
_entity.pdbx_description
1 polymer ?
#
loop_
_entity_poly.entity_id
_entity_poly.type
_entity_poly.pdbx_seq_one_letter_code
_entity_poly.pdbx_strand_id
1 'polypeptide(L)'
;MAGGATDCRFWERLLSWQCPIYELCHKERISVAAASKLLADMVYQYKGMGGPGLYYVDSEGNQISGATFSVGSGSVYAYGVMNQCYSYDLEVEQAYDLTCQAIYQATYRDDGWMSPVTMYLHEKYSGSTP
;
A
#
# COMPACT_ATOMS: atom_id res chain seq x y z
N MET A 1 4.21 18.63 -11.91
CA MET A 1 4.57 17.20 -11.81
C MET A 1 6.04 17.00 -12.17
N ALA A 2 6.91 16.84 -11.16
CA ALA A 2 8.30 16.40 -11.31
C ALA A 2 8.68 15.58 -10.06
N GLY A 3 9.19 14.36 -10.23
CA GLY A 3 9.33 13.36 -9.16
C GLY A 3 8.51 12.08 -9.43
N GLY A 4 8.28 11.26 -8.40
CA GLY A 4 7.44 10.05 -8.51
C GLY A 4 6.03 10.40 -8.96
N ALA A 5 5.63 9.92 -10.15
CA ALA A 5 4.36 10.31 -10.78
C ALA A 5 3.12 9.92 -9.93
N THR A 6 3.24 8.87 -9.12
CA THR A 6 2.24 8.42 -8.15
C THR A 6 2.13 9.38 -6.98
N ASP A 7 3.25 9.80 -6.40
CA ASP A 7 3.28 10.68 -5.23
C ASP A 7 2.73 12.06 -5.57
N CYS A 8 3.15 12.64 -6.72
CA CYS A 8 2.63 13.93 -7.14
C CYS A 8 1.12 13.90 -7.33
N ARG A 9 0.56 12.88 -8.00
CA ARG A 9 -0.89 12.73 -8.18
C ARG A 9 -1.63 12.54 -6.86
N PHE A 10 -1.05 11.75 -5.95
CA PHE A 10 -1.63 11.53 -4.64
C PHE A 10 -1.74 12.84 -3.84
N TRP A 11 -0.64 13.60 -3.73
CA TRP A 11 -0.61 14.85 -2.99
C TRP A 11 -1.45 15.95 -3.63
N GLU A 12 -1.45 16.07 -4.97
CA GLU A 12 -2.32 16.99 -5.70
C GLU A 12 -3.81 16.65 -5.46
N ARG A 13 -4.17 15.36 -5.49
CA ARG A 13 -5.53 14.92 -5.20
C ARG A 13 -5.91 15.19 -3.74
N LEU A 14 -5.04 14.92 -2.78
CA LEU A 14 -5.30 15.22 -1.38
C LEU A 14 -5.50 16.72 -1.15
N LEU A 15 -4.65 17.56 -1.74
CA LEU A 15 -4.81 19.02 -1.70
C LEU A 15 -6.16 19.45 -2.30
N SER A 16 -6.56 18.86 -3.43
CA SER A 16 -7.85 19.15 -4.07
C SER A 16 -9.07 18.81 -3.19
N TRP A 17 -8.94 17.84 -2.28
CA TRP A 17 -9.97 17.51 -1.28
C TRP A 17 -9.98 18.48 -0.09
N GLN A 18 -8.82 19.00 0.30
CA GLN A 18 -8.70 19.94 1.42
C GLN A 18 -9.21 21.35 1.07
N CYS A 19 -9.04 21.79 -0.19
CA CYS A 19 -9.47 23.13 -0.60
C CYS A 19 -10.99 23.38 -0.41
N PRO A 20 -11.91 22.48 -0.82
CA PRO A 20 -13.34 22.63 -0.56
C PRO A 20 -13.71 22.60 0.92
N ILE A 21 -13.03 21.77 1.73
CA ILE A 21 -13.28 21.70 3.18
C ILE A 21 -12.94 23.04 3.84
N TYR A 22 -11.81 23.65 3.45
CA TYR A 22 -11.43 24.96 3.93
C TYR A 22 -12.47 26.04 3.59
N GLU A 23 -12.98 26.04 2.35
CA GLU A 23 -13.99 26.97 1.88
C GLU A 23 -15.32 26.81 2.64
N LEU A 24 -15.72 25.58 2.97
CA LEU A 24 -16.92 25.32 3.77
C LEU A 24 -16.78 25.84 5.22
N CYS A 25 -15.61 25.68 5.83
CA CYS A 25 -15.37 26.11 7.21
C CYS A 25 -15.23 27.64 7.35
N HIS A 26 -14.58 28.30 6.38
CA HIS A 26 -14.23 29.72 6.47
C HIS A 26 -15.09 30.62 5.58
N LYS A 27 -15.95 30.05 4.73
CA LYS A 27 -16.79 30.75 3.72
C LYS A 27 -15.99 31.62 2.75
N GLU A 28 -14.71 31.32 2.58
CA GLU A 28 -13.79 32.04 1.70
C GLU A 28 -12.90 31.05 0.97
N ARG A 29 -12.57 31.35 -0.30
CA ARG A 29 -11.65 30.53 -1.08
C ARG A 29 -10.25 30.57 -0.47
N ILE A 30 -9.60 29.41 -0.47
CA ILE A 30 -8.21 29.30 -0.03
C ILE A 30 -7.29 30.13 -0.96
N SER A 31 -6.33 30.85 -0.36
CA SER A 31 -5.32 31.56 -1.12
C SER A 31 -4.26 30.60 -1.66
N VAL A 32 -3.61 30.97 -2.78
CA VAL A 32 -2.52 30.17 -3.37
C VAL A 32 -1.38 29.96 -2.37
N ALA A 33 -1.07 30.99 -1.58
CA ALA A 33 -0.04 30.91 -0.53
C ALA A 33 -0.43 29.89 0.56
N ALA A 34 -1.67 29.92 1.05
CA ALA A 34 -2.15 28.98 2.06
C ALA A 34 -2.18 27.54 1.53
N ALA A 35 -2.66 27.32 0.30
CA ALA A 35 -2.68 26.00 -0.34
C ALA A 35 -1.25 25.44 -0.51
N SER A 36 -0.29 26.28 -0.92
CA SER A 36 1.11 25.86 -1.07
C SER A 36 1.75 25.46 0.25
N LYS A 37 1.43 26.18 1.35
CA LYS A 37 1.90 25.85 2.69
C LYS A 37 1.27 24.55 3.20
N LEU A 38 -0.03 24.36 2.98
CA LEU A 38 -0.75 23.14 3.38
C LEU A 38 -0.16 21.90 2.69
N LEU A 39 0.14 21.99 1.39
CA LEU A 39 0.84 20.92 0.66
C LEU A 39 2.23 20.64 1.26
N ALA A 40 3.02 21.67 1.54
CA ALA A 40 4.35 21.52 2.13
C ALA A 40 4.29 20.85 3.52
N ASP A 41 3.36 21.26 4.36
CA ASP A 41 3.15 20.69 5.70
C ASP A 41 2.71 19.21 5.61
N MET A 42 1.81 18.87 4.69
CA MET A 42 1.39 17.49 4.43
C MET A 42 2.57 16.61 4.01
N VAL A 43 3.38 17.05 3.04
CA VAL A 43 4.55 16.29 2.56
C VAL A 43 5.62 16.17 3.66
N TYR A 44 5.81 17.22 4.47
CA TYR A 44 6.79 17.22 5.55
C TYR A 44 6.49 16.18 6.63
N GLN A 45 5.22 15.91 6.93
CA GLN A 45 4.83 14.88 7.89
C GLN A 45 5.31 13.47 7.50
N TYR A 46 5.45 13.21 6.20
CA TYR A 46 5.89 11.92 5.67
C TYR A 46 7.40 11.87 5.41
N LYS A 47 8.13 12.93 5.79
CA LYS A 47 9.59 12.99 5.65
C LYS A 47 10.24 11.95 6.55
N GLY A 48 10.86 10.94 5.93
CA GLY A 48 11.51 9.84 6.64
C GLY A 48 10.62 8.63 6.93
N MET A 49 9.33 8.67 6.56
CA MET A 49 8.39 7.55 6.70
C MET A 49 8.49 6.53 5.55
N GLY A 50 9.69 6.33 5.02
CA GLY A 50 9.92 5.53 3.82
C GLY A 50 10.42 4.13 4.12
N GLY A 51 9.76 3.36 4.99
CA GLY A 51 10.03 1.95 5.28
C GLY A 51 9.04 1.01 4.55
N PRO A 52 9.40 -0.24 4.20
CA PRO A 52 8.38 -1.20 3.79
C PRO A 52 7.52 -1.51 5.03
N GLY A 53 6.23 -1.18 4.96
CA GLY A 53 5.28 -1.40 6.05
C GLY A 53 4.04 -2.10 5.49
N LEU A 54 3.64 -3.18 6.13
CA LEU A 54 2.46 -3.95 5.76
C LEU A 54 1.49 -3.94 6.94
N TYR A 55 0.23 -3.60 6.65
CA TYR A 55 -0.82 -3.45 7.64
C TYR A 55 -2.06 -4.22 7.19
N TYR A 56 -2.65 -4.96 8.12
CA TYR A 56 -3.98 -5.53 7.99
C TYR A 56 -4.99 -4.60 8.66
N VAL A 57 -6.10 -4.34 7.96
CA VAL A 57 -7.22 -3.53 8.45
C VAL A 57 -8.50 -4.31 8.21
N ASP A 58 -9.34 -4.43 9.22
CA ASP A 58 -10.64 -5.12 9.12
C ASP A 58 -11.84 -4.17 9.26
N SER A 59 -13.04 -4.73 9.09
CA SER A 59 -14.31 -4.00 9.22
C SER A 59 -14.65 -3.61 10.65
N GLU A 60 -14.01 -4.21 11.66
CA GLU A 60 -14.19 -3.87 13.07
C GLU A 60 -13.32 -2.68 13.49
N GLY A 61 -12.45 -2.21 12.59
CA GLY A 61 -11.56 -1.08 12.81
C GLY A 61 -10.23 -1.47 13.45
N ASN A 62 -9.88 -2.76 13.48
CA ASN A 62 -8.58 -3.20 13.94
C ASN A 62 -7.53 -2.84 12.89
N GLN A 63 -6.38 -2.35 13.35
CA GLN A 63 -5.19 -2.11 12.52
C GLN A 63 -3.99 -2.83 13.13
N ILE A 64 -3.41 -3.75 12.37
CA ILE A 64 -2.31 -4.60 12.85
C ILE A 64 -1.16 -4.54 11.84
N SER A 65 0.06 -4.30 12.33
CA SER A 65 1.28 -4.40 11.52
C SER A 65 1.88 -5.79 11.59
N GLY A 66 2.45 -6.26 10.48
CA GLY A 66 3.01 -7.61 10.39
C GLY A 66 3.85 -7.82 9.14
N ALA A 67 4.58 -8.93 9.10
CA ALA A 67 5.45 -9.28 7.97
C ALA A 67 4.70 -10.05 6.88
N THR A 68 3.68 -10.82 7.25
CA THR A 68 2.88 -11.66 6.34
C THR A 68 1.40 -11.57 6.71
N PHE A 69 0.53 -11.49 5.70
CA PHE A 69 -0.91 -11.57 5.86
C PHE A 69 -1.54 -12.39 4.74
N SER A 70 -2.66 -13.03 5.03
CA SER A 70 -3.53 -13.71 4.07
C SER A 70 -4.98 -13.47 4.47
N VAL A 71 -5.81 -13.10 3.49
CA VAL A 71 -7.21 -12.70 3.69
C VAL A 71 -8.12 -13.41 2.69
N GLY A 72 -9.39 -13.61 3.05
CA GLY A 72 -10.38 -14.33 2.23
C GLY A 72 -10.63 -15.77 2.67
N SER A 73 -11.50 -16.48 1.95
CA SER A 73 -11.92 -17.86 2.25
C SER A 73 -10.76 -18.86 2.20
N GLY A 74 -9.92 -18.77 1.16
CA GLY A 74 -8.73 -19.62 1.00
C GLY A 74 -7.52 -19.23 1.87
N SER A 75 -7.67 -18.26 2.78
CA SER A 75 -6.53 -17.68 3.51
C SER A 75 -5.76 -18.69 4.37
N VAL A 76 -6.49 -19.62 5.00
CA VAL A 76 -5.93 -20.69 5.84
C VAL A 76 -4.99 -21.62 5.08
N TYR A 77 -5.31 -21.90 3.82
CA TYR A 77 -4.49 -22.75 2.96
C TYR A 77 -3.20 -22.02 2.53
N ALA A 78 -3.31 -20.74 2.20
CA ALA A 78 -2.16 -19.91 1.85
C ALA A 78 -1.20 -19.76 3.03
N TYR A 79 -1.70 -19.56 4.26
CA TYR A 79 -0.86 -19.54 5.46
C TYR A 79 -0.11 -20.85 5.69
N GLY A 80 -0.72 -22.00 5.38
CA GLY A 80 -0.07 -23.30 5.51
C GLY A 80 1.21 -23.42 4.67
N VAL A 81 1.18 -22.89 3.44
CA VAL A 81 2.35 -22.90 2.54
C VAL A 81 3.34 -21.80 2.92
N MET A 82 2.85 -20.58 3.16
CA MET A 82 3.71 -19.45 3.50
C MET A 82 4.48 -19.70 4.80
N ASN A 83 3.86 -20.22 5.85
CA ASN A 83 4.53 -20.43 7.13
C ASN A 83 5.63 -21.50 7.10
N GLN A 84 5.62 -22.40 6.11
CA GLN A 84 6.64 -23.43 5.97
C GLN A 84 7.90 -22.93 5.26
N CYS A 85 7.72 -22.05 4.27
CA CYS A 85 8.77 -21.69 3.33
C CYS A 85 9.14 -20.19 3.36
N TYR A 86 8.49 -19.39 4.21
CA TYR A 86 8.81 -17.98 4.37
C TYR A 86 10.14 -17.78 5.11
N SER A 87 11.00 -16.97 4.51
CA SER A 87 12.18 -16.39 5.16
C SER A 87 12.22 -14.89 4.87
N TYR A 88 12.77 -14.11 5.80
CA TYR A 88 12.90 -12.65 5.60
C TYR A 88 13.87 -12.33 4.45
N ASP A 89 14.91 -13.15 4.31
CA ASP A 89 15.98 -12.97 3.32
C ASP A 89 15.75 -13.84 2.06
N LEU A 90 14.53 -13.83 1.51
CA LEU A 90 14.22 -14.52 0.26
C LEU A 90 14.70 -13.72 -0.95
N GLU A 91 15.19 -14.42 -1.97
CA GLU A 91 15.39 -13.81 -3.28
C GLU A 91 14.04 -13.52 -3.96
N VAL A 92 14.01 -12.51 -4.82
CA VAL A 92 12.78 -12.06 -5.49
C VAL A 92 12.09 -13.20 -6.26
N GLU A 93 12.86 -14.02 -6.98
CA GLU A 93 12.34 -15.17 -7.73
C GLU A 93 11.76 -16.24 -6.80
N GLN A 94 12.43 -16.54 -5.69
CA GLN A 94 11.94 -17.47 -4.69
C GLN A 94 10.64 -16.98 -4.02
N ALA A 95 10.53 -15.68 -3.79
CA ALA A 95 9.32 -15.06 -3.26
C ALA A 95 8.14 -15.16 -4.25
N TYR A 96 8.39 -14.99 -5.55
CA TYR A 96 7.39 -15.20 -6.60
C TYR A 96 6.90 -16.65 -6.63
N ASP A 97 7.82 -17.62 -6.62
CA ASP A 97 7.48 -19.04 -6.66
C ASP A 97 6.68 -19.45 -5.41
N LEU A 98 7.11 -18.99 -4.23
CA LEU A 98 6.40 -19.22 -2.98
C LEU A 98 4.97 -18.66 -3.03
N THR A 99 4.81 -17.44 -3.54
CA THR A 99 3.50 -16.78 -3.66
C THR A 99 2.61 -17.53 -4.63
N CYS A 100 3.14 -17.95 -5.79
CA CYS A 100 2.41 -18.76 -6.77
C CYS A 100 1.92 -20.08 -6.15
N GLN A 101 2.80 -20.78 -5.43
CA GLN A 101 2.44 -22.03 -4.77
C GLN A 101 1.38 -21.82 -3.69
N ALA A 102 1.51 -20.78 -2.86
CA ALA A 102 0.54 -20.49 -1.81
C ALA A 102 -0.85 -20.20 -2.38
N ILE A 103 -0.94 -19.37 -3.42
CA ILE A 103 -2.22 -19.07 -4.09
C ILE A 103 -2.77 -20.31 -4.80
N TYR A 104 -1.94 -21.06 -5.52
CA TYR A 104 -2.37 -22.28 -6.21
C TYR A 104 -2.97 -23.31 -5.24
N GLN A 105 -2.31 -23.54 -4.10
CA GLN A 105 -2.78 -24.46 -3.07
C GLN A 105 -4.05 -23.98 -2.38
N ALA A 106 -4.22 -22.65 -2.26
CA ALA A 106 -5.45 -22.06 -1.74
C ALA A 106 -6.60 -22.23 -2.73
N THR A 107 -6.42 -21.87 -4.00
CA THR A 107 -7.45 -22.01 -5.04
C THR A 107 -7.82 -23.46 -5.32
N TYR A 108 -6.90 -24.40 -5.13
CA TYR A 108 -7.17 -25.82 -5.33
C TYR A 108 -8.07 -26.42 -4.24
N ARG A 109 -7.99 -25.89 -3.01
CA ARG A 109 -8.74 -26.41 -1.85
C ARG A 109 -9.96 -25.57 -1.47
N ASP A 110 -9.97 -24.31 -1.86
CA ASP A 110 -11.09 -23.41 -1.64
C ASP A 110 -12.11 -23.60 -2.76
N ASP A 111 -13.39 -23.78 -2.40
CA ASP A 111 -14.50 -23.95 -3.35
C ASP A 111 -14.83 -22.64 -4.12
N GLY A 112 -13.92 -21.67 -4.08
CA GLY A 112 -14.01 -20.37 -4.75
C GLY A 112 -13.70 -20.47 -6.23
N TRP A 113 -14.50 -19.78 -7.04
CA TRP A 113 -14.31 -19.70 -8.50
C TRP A 113 -12.89 -19.25 -8.85
N MET A 114 -12.20 -20.04 -9.68
CA MET A 114 -10.80 -19.85 -10.03
C MET A 114 -10.62 -18.62 -10.93
N SER A 115 -10.25 -17.50 -10.33
CA SER A 115 -9.90 -16.24 -11.00
C SER A 115 -8.39 -16.22 -11.35
N PRO A 116 -7.94 -15.49 -12.39
CA PRO A 116 -6.52 -15.33 -12.67
C PRO A 116 -5.76 -14.74 -11.47
N VAL A 117 -4.59 -15.32 -11.18
CA VAL A 117 -3.69 -14.84 -10.13
C VAL A 117 -2.99 -13.56 -10.61
N THR A 118 -3.11 -12.48 -9.84
CA THR A 118 -2.41 -11.22 -10.09
C THR A 118 -1.40 -10.97 -8.99
N MET A 119 -0.14 -10.73 -9.35
CA MET A 119 0.95 -10.47 -8.41
C MET A 119 1.50 -9.07 -8.61
N TYR A 120 1.83 -8.41 -7.50
CA TYR A 120 2.46 -7.10 -7.49
C TYR A 120 3.73 -7.17 -6.63
N LEU A 121 4.83 -6.64 -7.15
CA LEU A 121 6.07 -6.46 -6.39
C LEU A 121 6.21 -4.98 -6.05
N HIS A 122 6.36 -4.67 -4.77
CA HIS A 122 6.54 -3.32 -4.29
C HIS A 122 8.02 -3.08 -3.94
N GLU A 123 8.76 -2.51 -4.89
CA GLU A 123 10.14 -2.09 -4.66
C GLU A 123 10.19 -0.61 -4.29
N LYS A 124 11.06 -0.26 -3.34
CA LYS A 124 11.41 1.15 -3.17
C LYS A 124 12.30 1.57 -4.32
N TYR A 125 11.90 2.62 -5.01
CA TYR A 125 12.79 3.33 -5.91
C TYR A 125 13.89 4.02 -5.08
N SER A 126 15.08 3.40 -5.02
CA SER A 126 16.27 4.09 -4.53
C SER A 126 16.79 4.99 -5.65
N GLY A 127 16.18 6.17 -5.79
CA GLY A 127 16.72 7.20 -6.65
C GLY A 127 18.06 7.68 -6.09
N SER A 128 19.16 7.10 -6.53
CA SER A 128 20.44 7.81 -6.56
C SER A 128 20.30 8.92 -7.61
N THR A 129 19.90 10.11 -7.19
CA THR A 129 20.08 11.29 -8.02
C THR A 129 21.58 11.50 -8.23
N PRO A 130 22.07 11.60 -9.49
CA PRO A 130 23.44 12.05 -9.77
C PRO A 130 23.64 13.52 -9.36
#